data_AF-A0A9D5VH04-F1
#
_entry.id   AF-A0A9D5VH04-F1
#
_cell.length_a   1.000
_cell.length_b   1.000
_cell.length_c   1.000
_cell.angle_alpha   90.00
_cell.angle_beta   90.00
_cell.angle_gamma   90.00
#
_symmetry.space_group_name_H-M   'P 1'
#
loop_
_entity.id
_entity.type
_entity.pdbx_description
1 polymer ?
#
loop_
_entity_poly.entity_id
_entity_poly.type
_entity_poly.pdbx_seq_one_letter_code
_entity_poly.pdbx_strand_id
1 'polypeptide(L)'
;MEDLHKDLCLVLDCQDQAPWNVETLKKNILHFMVHMVGKDPGLANQRDWYKSVIYLLRAILYERKVKMERTLLATRGRRVYYLSMEYLIGRNLRRTLIDLDLQDAIAQALNSCGTSLEAVVDQELDPALGKGGLGRLAACILDSMATLGYPGIGYGIRYEFGMFTQRIEQGEQVEQPEDWLELGNPWETERHSVRYTVRFGGRVISFRDEKGQEVIQWVDTSDVIAVAFDIPLTGFRTPTMTHLRLWSARASHDFDFRFFNEGNYIDAVKDKIDSENLSKVLYPNDNTLMGQELRLKQEYFFVSASLQDILRKFFLSEKDIRKLPDQVAIHLNDTHPSLAVVELTRILMDHYKLTLEEAWDITRRTYSYTNHTLLPEALESWPIDILGKILPRHLDILYQVNHQHMTAVKYQFPGDPKMLGRVSLFDDHSRRVRMANLSVIGSKKVNGVAKLHTQLMQTSFFADFSRMDPGKFENVTNGITQHRWLLQSNPELAAFISQHLGEGWITDLTQLRALTSHLENSEFRQKFMNIKKNNKIRLAHLVAERVGVRLDPSAMFDVQVKRIHEYKRQLLNVLHVITRYVRIRNGQLADPVSRAIIIGGKAAKKD
;
A
#
# COMPACT_ATOMS: atom_id res chain seq x y z
N MET A 1 36.97 1.02 8.13
CA MET A 1 35.58 1.53 8.18
C MET A 1 35.54 3.06 8.19
N GLU A 2 36.43 3.73 8.92
CA GLU A 2 36.51 5.20 8.90
C GLU A 2 36.91 5.79 7.53
N ASP A 3 37.81 5.15 6.79
CA ASP A 3 38.18 5.60 5.44
C ASP A 3 37.02 5.46 4.44
N LEU A 4 36.29 4.34 4.49
CA LEU A 4 35.07 4.15 3.70
C LEU A 4 34.00 5.21 4.03
N HIS A 5 33.92 5.64 5.29
CA HIS A 5 33.01 6.71 5.67
C HIS A 5 33.43 8.05 5.03
N LYS A 6 34.72 8.39 5.04
CA LYS A 6 35.25 9.61 4.40
C LYS A 6 35.03 9.60 2.89
N ASP A 7 35.35 8.50 2.22
CA ASP A 7 35.15 8.36 0.77
C ASP A 7 33.67 8.46 0.40
N LEU A 8 32.78 7.87 1.21
CA LEU A 8 31.34 8.00 0.99
C LEU A 8 30.86 9.43 1.22
N CYS A 9 31.40 10.17 2.20
CA CYS A 9 31.08 11.59 2.35
C CYS A 9 31.50 12.38 1.11
N LEU A 10 32.67 12.10 0.52
CA LEU A 10 33.07 12.75 -0.73
C LEU A 10 32.06 12.48 -1.87
N VAL A 11 31.54 11.26 -1.99
CA VAL A 11 30.49 10.94 -2.97
C VAL A 11 29.18 11.67 -2.70
N LEU A 12 28.77 11.75 -1.43
CA LEU A 12 27.51 12.37 -1.01
C LEU A 12 27.57 13.92 -1.02
N ASP A 13 28.74 14.51 -0.82
CA ASP A 13 28.95 15.96 -0.74
C ASP A 13 29.33 16.58 -2.10
N CYS A 14 29.92 15.80 -3.03
CA CYS A 14 30.24 16.27 -4.38
C CYS A 14 29.01 16.62 -5.24
N GLN A 15 27.81 16.08 -4.92
CA GLN A 15 26.58 16.37 -5.67
C GLN A 15 25.75 17.53 -5.08
N ASP A 16 25.97 17.89 -3.81
CA ASP A 16 25.29 19.06 -3.21
C ASP A 16 25.77 20.41 -3.80
N GLN A 17 26.83 20.40 -4.63
CA GLN A 17 27.44 21.59 -5.22
C GLN A 17 27.06 21.86 -6.68
N ALA A 18 26.49 20.90 -7.42
CA ALA A 18 26.10 21.09 -8.82
C ALA A 18 24.57 21.20 -8.94
N PRO A 19 24.00 22.36 -9.30
CA PRO A 19 22.56 22.46 -9.51
C PRO A 19 22.14 21.52 -10.65
N TRP A 20 21.01 20.83 -10.47
CA TRP A 20 20.35 19.99 -11.49
C TRP A 20 19.80 20.85 -12.64
N ASN A 21 20.68 21.51 -13.38
CA ASN A 21 20.35 22.30 -14.55
C ASN A 21 20.20 21.40 -15.80
N VAL A 22 19.69 21.98 -16.88
CA VAL A 22 19.38 21.26 -18.13
C VAL A 22 20.60 20.52 -18.70
N GLU A 23 21.78 21.12 -18.66
CA GLU A 23 23.02 20.53 -19.20
C GLU A 23 23.48 19.33 -18.38
N THR A 24 23.52 19.48 -17.05
CA THR A 24 23.89 18.40 -16.12
C THR A 24 22.88 17.25 -16.21
N LEU A 25 21.59 17.54 -16.29
CA LEU A 25 20.55 16.52 -16.45
C LEU A 25 20.68 15.78 -17.78
N LYS A 26 20.88 16.50 -18.90
CA LYS A 26 21.13 15.91 -20.21
C LYS A 26 22.33 14.94 -20.16
N LYS A 27 23.46 15.40 -19.61
CA LYS A 27 24.67 14.59 -19.47
C LYS A 27 24.41 13.32 -18.68
N ASN A 28 23.67 13.41 -17.58
CA ASN A 28 23.34 12.24 -16.77
C ASN A 28 22.34 11.29 -17.46
N ILE A 29 21.33 11.80 -18.15
CA ILE A 29 20.42 10.96 -18.95
C ILE A 29 21.21 10.19 -20.02
N LEU A 30 22.16 10.84 -20.71
CA LEU A 30 23.00 10.15 -21.68
C LEU A 30 23.95 9.14 -21.01
N HIS A 31 24.49 9.48 -19.83
CA HIS A 31 25.29 8.56 -19.03
C HIS A 31 24.50 7.28 -18.67
N PHE A 32 23.29 7.41 -18.13
CA PHE A 32 22.46 6.25 -17.80
C PHE A 32 21.99 5.48 -19.04
N MET A 33 21.77 6.16 -20.18
CA MET A 33 21.47 5.50 -21.46
C MET A 33 22.60 4.57 -21.89
N VAL A 34 23.85 5.05 -21.84
CA VAL A 34 25.01 4.28 -22.29
C VAL A 34 25.40 3.20 -21.29
N HIS A 35 25.47 3.53 -19.99
CA HIS A 35 26.08 2.66 -18.99
C HIS A 35 25.11 1.73 -18.25
N MET A 36 23.83 2.09 -18.15
CA MET A 36 22.82 1.28 -17.46
C MET A 36 21.80 0.67 -18.41
N VAL A 37 21.33 1.42 -19.40
CA VAL A 37 20.44 0.88 -20.45
C VAL A 37 21.23 0.09 -21.50
N GLY A 38 22.49 0.47 -21.75
CA GLY A 38 23.36 -0.20 -22.72
C GLY A 38 22.99 0.10 -24.16
N LYS A 39 22.54 1.34 -24.45
CA LYS A 39 22.06 1.75 -25.78
C LYS A 39 22.79 2.99 -26.28
N ASP A 40 22.99 3.03 -27.60
CA ASP A 40 23.32 4.26 -28.32
C ASP A 40 22.08 5.18 -28.33
N PRO A 41 22.17 6.43 -27.86
CA PRO A 41 21.08 7.40 -27.92
C PRO A 41 20.44 7.55 -29.31
N GLY A 42 21.22 7.41 -30.39
CA GLY A 42 20.72 7.49 -31.77
C GLY A 42 19.86 6.30 -32.20
N LEU A 43 19.90 5.18 -31.47
CA LEU A 43 19.13 3.95 -31.71
C LEU A 43 18.12 3.64 -30.58
N ALA A 44 18.02 4.52 -29.58
CA ALA A 44 17.19 4.32 -28.40
C ALA A 44 15.70 4.52 -28.72
N ASN A 45 14.86 3.56 -28.32
CA ASN A 45 13.41 3.72 -28.40
C ASN A 45 12.86 4.48 -27.18
N GLN A 46 11.55 4.77 -27.17
CA GLN A 46 10.93 5.52 -26.06
C GLN A 46 11.08 4.83 -24.70
N ARG A 47 11.06 3.49 -24.66
CA ARG A 47 11.23 2.71 -23.42
C ARG A 47 12.66 2.80 -22.89
N ASP A 48 13.66 2.87 -23.78
CA ASP A 48 15.06 3.08 -23.41
C ASP A 48 15.24 4.46 -22.76
N TRP A 49 14.64 5.51 -23.34
CA TRP A 49 14.62 6.86 -22.73
C TRP A 49 13.94 6.87 -21.37
N TYR A 50 12.80 6.18 -21.25
CA TYR A 50 12.11 5.99 -19.97
C TYR A 50 13.01 5.35 -18.92
N LYS A 51 13.64 4.23 -19.21
CA LYS A 51 14.57 3.57 -18.28
C LYS A 51 15.70 4.50 -17.86
N SER A 52 16.32 5.21 -18.81
CA SER A 52 17.42 6.13 -18.51
C SER A 52 17.00 7.23 -17.53
N VAL A 53 15.84 7.87 -17.76
CA VAL A 53 15.30 8.88 -16.84
C VAL A 53 15.02 8.27 -15.46
N ILE A 54 14.45 7.06 -15.39
CA ILE A 54 14.19 6.41 -14.09
C ILE A 54 15.50 6.11 -13.34
N TYR A 55 16.56 5.66 -14.02
CA TYR A 55 17.84 5.40 -13.36
C TYR A 55 18.49 6.68 -12.81
N LEU A 56 18.39 7.80 -13.54
CA LEU A 56 18.77 9.11 -13.01
C LEU A 56 18.00 9.45 -11.73
N LEU A 57 16.67 9.39 -11.76
CA LEU A 57 15.84 9.70 -10.60
C LEU A 57 16.13 8.75 -9.43
N ARG A 58 16.36 7.47 -9.69
CA ARG A 58 16.76 6.49 -8.66
C ARG A 58 18.10 6.84 -8.03
N ALA A 59 19.07 7.34 -8.79
CA ALA A 59 20.36 7.77 -8.24
C ALA A 59 20.17 8.91 -7.23
N ILE A 60 19.41 9.95 -7.60
CA ILE A 60 19.07 11.09 -6.74
C ILE A 60 18.36 10.60 -5.47
N LEU A 61 17.38 9.72 -5.62
CA LEU A 61 16.62 9.19 -4.50
C LEU A 61 17.50 8.32 -3.59
N TYR A 62 18.32 7.41 -4.11
CA TYR A 62 19.15 6.58 -3.22
C TYR A 62 20.23 7.35 -2.48
N GLU A 63 20.74 8.45 -3.03
CA GLU A 63 21.60 9.35 -2.29
C GLU A 63 20.88 9.91 -1.05
N ARG A 64 19.66 10.45 -1.22
CA ARG A 64 18.82 10.91 -0.11
C ARG A 64 18.55 9.79 0.90
N LYS A 65 18.40 8.53 0.42
CA LYS A 65 18.12 7.37 1.28
C LYS A 65 19.27 7.14 2.23
N VAL A 66 20.49 7.11 1.68
CA VAL A 66 21.71 6.89 2.46
C VAL A 66 21.89 8.02 3.48
N LYS A 67 21.74 9.29 3.06
CA LYS A 67 21.80 10.45 3.96
C LYS A 67 20.79 10.31 5.12
N MET A 68 19.53 10.03 4.81
CA MET A 68 18.47 9.85 5.80
C MET A 68 18.72 8.65 6.74
N GLU A 69 19.09 7.49 6.21
CA GLU A 69 19.34 6.28 7.02
C GLU A 69 20.49 6.50 8.01
N ARG A 70 21.54 7.23 7.63
CA ARG A 70 22.64 7.62 8.52
C ARG A 70 22.18 8.53 9.64
N THR A 71 21.39 9.57 9.33
CA THR A 71 20.82 10.47 10.34
C THR A 71 19.97 9.69 11.35
N LEU A 72 19.12 8.78 10.88
CA LEU A 72 18.27 7.96 11.75
C LEU A 72 19.08 7.05 12.67
N LEU A 73 20.17 6.44 12.18
CA LEU A 73 21.06 5.63 13.00
C LEU A 73 21.78 6.47 14.06
N ALA A 74 22.32 7.63 13.68
CA ALA A 74 23.05 8.53 14.59
C ALA A 74 22.15 9.10 15.70
N THR A 75 20.91 9.46 15.37
CA THR A 75 19.93 10.07 16.28
C THR A 75 19.05 9.06 17.01
N ARG A 76 19.14 7.76 16.67
CA ARG A 76 18.21 6.71 17.09
C ARG A 76 16.74 7.10 16.87
N GLY A 77 16.50 7.76 15.72
CA GLY A 77 15.20 8.33 15.39
C GLY A 77 14.11 7.26 15.24
N ARG A 78 12.92 7.55 15.78
CA ARG A 78 11.75 6.67 15.68
C ARG A 78 11.29 6.53 14.22
N ARG A 79 10.90 5.32 13.82
CA ARG A 79 10.41 5.02 12.46
C ARG A 79 8.97 4.55 12.46
N VAL A 80 8.25 4.91 11.39
CA VAL A 80 6.87 4.47 11.14
C VAL A 80 6.87 3.37 10.07
N TYR A 81 6.20 2.26 10.34
CA TYR A 81 6.03 1.17 9.40
C TYR A 81 4.54 0.98 9.10
N TYR A 82 4.17 1.18 7.85
CA TYR A 82 2.79 1.06 7.40
C TYR A 82 2.62 -0.29 6.71
N LEU A 83 1.82 -1.19 7.28
CA LEU A 83 1.60 -2.54 6.73
C LEU A 83 0.26 -2.56 5.99
N SER A 84 0.29 -2.90 4.70
CA SER A 84 -0.92 -3.02 3.89
C SER A 84 -0.79 -4.10 2.82
N MET A 85 -1.87 -4.85 2.61
CA MET A 85 -1.98 -5.81 1.51
C MET A 85 -2.06 -5.15 0.14
N GLU A 86 -2.37 -3.86 0.06
CA GLU A 86 -2.49 -3.14 -1.21
C GLU A 86 -1.90 -1.73 -1.19
N TYR A 87 -1.31 -1.35 -2.33
CA TYR A 87 -0.81 -0.01 -2.61
C TYR A 87 -1.16 0.39 -4.04
N LEU A 88 -2.05 1.37 -4.21
CA LEU A 88 -2.33 1.97 -5.51
C LEU A 88 -1.46 3.21 -5.70
N ILE A 89 -0.14 3.02 -5.88
CA ILE A 89 0.80 4.13 -6.10
C ILE A 89 0.55 4.82 -7.45
N GLY A 90 0.15 4.05 -8.45
CA GLY A 90 -0.02 4.48 -9.85
C GLY A 90 1.32 4.85 -10.49
N ARG A 91 1.26 5.40 -11.71
CA ARG A 91 2.45 5.95 -12.40
C ARG A 91 3.18 6.99 -11.52
N ASN A 92 4.50 6.86 -11.42
CA ASN A 92 5.36 7.60 -10.50
C ASN A 92 6.23 8.67 -11.17
N LEU A 93 6.57 8.54 -12.46
CA LEU A 93 7.54 9.44 -13.11
C LEU A 93 7.16 10.90 -12.97
N ARG A 94 5.97 11.27 -13.43
CA ARG A 94 5.51 12.67 -13.36
C ARG A 94 5.42 13.16 -11.91
N ARG A 95 5.04 12.27 -10.99
CA ARG A 95 4.95 12.59 -9.55
C ARG A 95 6.33 12.93 -8.98
N THR A 96 7.32 12.07 -9.22
CA THR A 96 8.70 12.25 -8.75
C THR A 96 9.33 13.50 -9.36
N LEU A 97 9.08 13.79 -10.64
CA LEU A 97 9.56 15.03 -11.27
C LEU A 97 8.98 16.29 -10.62
N ILE A 98 7.69 16.28 -10.26
CA ILE A 98 7.05 17.38 -9.52
C ILE A 98 7.65 17.51 -8.12
N ASP A 99 7.85 16.41 -7.41
CA ASP A 99 8.40 16.43 -6.05
C ASP A 99 9.83 16.96 -5.96
N LEU A 100 10.63 16.66 -6.98
CA LEU A 100 12.01 17.10 -7.09
C LEU A 100 12.16 18.47 -7.75
N ASP A 101 11.07 19.08 -8.24
CA ASP A 101 11.09 20.32 -9.02
C ASP A 101 11.93 20.21 -10.32
N LEU A 102 11.93 19.03 -10.95
CA LEU A 102 12.77 18.71 -12.11
C LEU A 102 12.01 18.61 -13.43
N GLN A 103 10.68 18.76 -13.43
CA GLN A 103 9.85 18.46 -14.59
C GLN A 103 10.26 19.26 -15.84
N ASP A 104 10.40 20.58 -15.72
CA ASP A 104 10.70 21.45 -16.86
C ASP A 104 12.13 21.27 -17.35
N ALA A 105 13.08 21.10 -16.43
CA ALA A 105 14.48 20.91 -16.76
C ALA A 105 14.72 19.57 -17.48
N ILE A 106 14.04 18.50 -17.04
CA ILE A 106 14.05 17.19 -17.72
C ILE A 106 13.38 17.28 -19.10
N ALA A 107 12.24 17.98 -19.21
CA ALA A 107 11.57 18.15 -20.50
C ALA A 107 12.47 18.87 -21.51
N GLN A 108 13.16 19.94 -21.11
CA GLN A 108 14.12 20.65 -21.96
C GLN A 108 15.32 19.76 -22.34
N ALA A 109 15.88 19.00 -21.38
CA ALA A 109 16.98 18.08 -21.63
C ALA A 109 16.60 17.01 -22.66
N LEU A 110 15.44 16.37 -22.49
CA LEU A 110 14.90 15.37 -23.42
C LEU A 110 14.64 15.94 -24.81
N ASN A 111 14.04 17.14 -24.91
CA ASN A 111 13.79 17.80 -26.19
C ASN A 111 15.09 18.04 -26.95
N SER A 112 16.18 18.42 -26.25
CA SER A 112 17.50 18.59 -26.86
C SER A 112 18.17 17.28 -27.31
N CYS A 113 17.60 16.14 -26.94
CA CYS A 113 17.98 14.79 -27.37
C CYS A 113 17.03 14.20 -28.43
N GLY A 114 16.00 14.95 -28.87
CA GLY A 114 15.06 14.52 -29.90
C GLY A 114 13.87 13.69 -29.40
N THR A 115 13.56 13.70 -28.10
CA THR A 115 12.36 13.04 -27.52
C THR A 115 11.60 13.99 -26.60
N SER A 116 10.31 13.75 -26.37
CA SER A 116 9.49 14.53 -25.43
C SER A 116 9.33 13.83 -24.08
N LEU A 117 9.01 14.62 -23.04
CA LEU A 117 8.66 14.07 -21.73
C LEU A 117 7.37 13.24 -21.80
N GLU A 118 6.39 13.65 -22.61
CA GLU A 118 5.12 12.95 -22.80
C GLU A 118 5.33 11.54 -23.37
N ALA A 119 6.15 11.42 -24.42
CA ALA A 119 6.52 10.13 -25.00
C ALA A 119 7.17 9.20 -23.99
N VAL A 120 7.98 9.74 -23.07
CA VAL A 120 8.62 8.99 -22.00
C VAL A 120 7.62 8.58 -20.90
N VAL A 121 6.74 9.49 -20.48
CA VAL A 121 5.72 9.24 -19.45
C VAL A 121 4.69 8.20 -19.90
N ASP A 122 4.40 8.12 -21.20
CA ASP A 122 3.46 7.15 -21.76
C ASP A 122 4.00 5.71 -21.80
N GLN A 123 5.31 5.52 -21.61
CA GLN A 123 5.92 4.19 -21.45
C GLN A 123 5.75 3.58 -20.05
N GLU A 124 5.33 4.39 -19.07
CA GLU A 124 5.16 3.94 -17.70
C GLU A 124 3.82 3.21 -17.53
N LEU A 125 3.87 1.99 -16.98
CA LEU A 125 2.67 1.23 -16.60
C LEU A 125 2.34 1.48 -15.12
N ASP A 126 1.05 1.47 -14.79
CA ASP A 126 0.61 1.53 -13.39
C ASP A 126 1.00 0.24 -12.65
N PRO A 127 1.71 0.32 -11.51
CA PRO A 127 2.04 -0.86 -10.72
C PRO A 127 0.79 -1.55 -10.17
N ALA A 128 0.62 -2.83 -10.50
CA ALA A 128 -0.55 -3.64 -10.15
C ALA A 128 -0.51 -4.13 -8.68
N LEU A 129 -0.31 -3.22 -7.75
CA LEU A 129 -0.04 -3.51 -6.33
C LEU A 129 -1.25 -3.30 -5.41
N GLY A 130 -2.40 -2.90 -5.97
CA GLY A 130 -3.59 -2.64 -5.18
C GLY A 130 -4.85 -2.59 -6.03
N LYS A 131 -6.02 -2.51 -5.36
CA LYS A 131 -7.31 -2.53 -6.03
C LYS A 131 -8.16 -1.29 -5.76
N GLY A 132 -8.26 -0.87 -4.50
CA GLY A 132 -9.33 0.03 -4.07
C GLY A 132 -8.89 1.28 -3.30
N GLY A 133 -9.87 1.88 -2.63
CA GLY A 133 -9.64 3.07 -1.81
C GLY A 133 -8.66 2.83 -0.65
N LEU A 134 -8.58 1.61 -0.14
CA LEU A 134 -7.67 1.22 0.95
C LEU A 134 -6.20 1.35 0.50
N GLY A 135 -5.85 0.82 -0.67
CA GLY A 135 -4.52 0.91 -1.24
C GLY A 135 -4.18 2.30 -1.78
N ARG A 136 -5.18 3.05 -2.25
CA ARG A 136 -4.98 4.46 -2.64
C ARG A 136 -4.74 5.36 -1.43
N LEU A 137 -5.40 5.08 -0.31
CA LEU A 137 -5.12 5.74 0.96
C LEU A 137 -3.70 5.43 1.43
N ALA A 138 -3.29 4.16 1.41
CA ALA A 138 -1.93 3.76 1.78
C ALA A 138 -0.88 4.53 0.95
N ALA A 139 -1.08 4.63 -0.38
CA ALA A 139 -0.21 5.41 -1.25
C ALA A 139 -0.21 6.93 -0.94
N CYS A 140 -1.36 7.52 -0.61
CA CYS A 140 -1.42 8.92 -0.17
C CYS A 140 -0.71 9.13 1.17
N ILE A 141 -0.79 8.18 2.11
CA ILE A 141 -0.10 8.25 3.39
C ILE A 141 1.42 8.19 3.19
N LEU A 142 1.94 7.33 2.31
CA LEU A 142 3.38 7.30 2.00
C LEU A 142 3.88 8.66 1.46
N ASP A 143 3.12 9.26 0.54
CA ASP A 143 3.41 10.60 -0.02
C ASP A 143 3.43 11.69 1.07
N SER A 144 2.42 11.72 1.92
CA SER A 144 2.32 12.69 3.02
C SER A 144 3.39 12.46 4.09
N MET A 145 3.72 11.21 4.42
CA MET A 145 4.81 10.90 5.35
C MET A 145 6.14 11.46 4.84
N ALA A 146 6.47 11.23 3.57
CA ALA A 146 7.69 11.78 2.99
C ALA A 146 7.68 13.31 3.00
N THR A 147 6.57 13.93 2.58
CA THR A 147 6.44 15.40 2.52
C THR A 147 6.58 16.05 3.91
N LEU A 148 5.96 15.46 4.93
CA LEU A 148 6.01 15.97 6.31
C LEU A 148 7.31 15.62 7.05
N GLY A 149 8.24 14.91 6.39
CA GLY A 149 9.52 14.56 6.98
C GLY A 149 9.47 13.37 7.95
N TYR A 150 8.39 12.57 7.94
CA TYR A 150 8.30 11.37 8.77
C TYR A 150 9.09 10.22 8.13
N PRO A 151 10.11 9.67 8.83
CA PRO A 151 10.88 8.54 8.34
C PRO A 151 10.04 7.27 8.41
N GLY A 152 9.45 6.89 7.28
CA GLY A 152 8.58 5.74 7.19
C GLY A 152 8.93 4.75 6.08
N ILE A 153 8.42 3.52 6.20
CA ILE A 153 8.47 2.48 5.15
C ILE A 153 7.07 1.87 5.01
N GLY A 154 6.60 1.73 3.77
CA GLY A 154 5.44 0.91 3.46
C GLY A 154 5.86 -0.53 3.21
N TYR A 155 5.14 -1.49 3.78
CA TYR A 155 5.36 -2.92 3.53
C TYR A 155 4.14 -3.57 2.88
N GLY A 156 4.39 -4.34 1.82
CA GLY A 156 3.37 -5.13 1.13
C GLY A 156 3.96 -6.30 0.34
N ILE A 157 3.17 -6.87 -0.55
CA ILE A 157 3.56 -7.99 -1.43
C ILE A 157 3.82 -7.47 -2.84
N ARG A 158 4.85 -8.00 -3.51
CA ARG A 158 5.14 -7.71 -4.91
C ARG A 158 4.29 -8.62 -5.80
N TYR A 159 3.03 -8.26 -6.04
CA TYR A 159 2.15 -9.05 -6.89
C TYR A 159 2.60 -9.05 -8.35
N GLU A 160 2.76 -10.23 -8.93
CA GLU A 160 3.16 -10.41 -10.32
C GLU A 160 2.09 -9.91 -11.29
N PHE A 161 0.83 -10.28 -11.05
CA PHE A 161 -0.31 -10.05 -11.97
C PHE A 161 -1.40 -9.14 -11.39
N GLY A 162 -1.16 -8.53 -10.24
CA GLY A 162 -2.11 -7.68 -9.53
C GLY A 162 -3.47 -8.32 -9.33
N MET A 163 -4.56 -7.59 -9.61
CA MET A 163 -5.91 -8.14 -9.54
C MET A 163 -6.36 -8.69 -10.90
N PHE A 164 -6.47 -7.82 -11.90
CA PHE A 164 -6.75 -8.12 -13.32
C PHE A 164 -6.92 -6.83 -14.13
N THR A 165 -6.55 -6.86 -15.40
CA THR A 165 -6.97 -5.90 -16.42
C THR A 165 -8.42 -6.17 -16.84
N GLN A 166 -9.25 -5.14 -16.88
CA GLN A 166 -10.64 -5.25 -17.32
C GLN A 166 -10.73 -4.94 -18.82
N ARG A 167 -11.32 -5.85 -19.59
CA ARG A 167 -11.83 -5.57 -20.94
C ARG A 167 -13.34 -5.66 -20.95
N ILE A 168 -13.97 -4.95 -21.89
CA ILE A 168 -15.41 -5.06 -22.15
C ILE A 168 -15.58 -5.73 -23.50
N GLU A 169 -16.07 -6.96 -23.51
CA GLU A 169 -16.32 -7.75 -24.72
C GLU A 169 -17.81 -8.06 -24.79
N GLN A 170 -18.47 -7.70 -25.90
CA GLN A 170 -19.92 -7.88 -26.09
C GLN A 170 -20.81 -7.32 -24.94
N GLY A 171 -20.33 -6.30 -24.23
CA GLY A 171 -21.05 -5.67 -23.12
C GLY A 171 -20.76 -6.28 -21.74
N GLU A 172 -19.92 -7.31 -21.67
CA GLU A 172 -19.55 -8.01 -20.44
C GLU A 172 -18.10 -7.74 -20.03
N GLN A 173 -17.81 -7.86 -18.73
CA GLN A 173 -16.45 -7.78 -18.20
C GLN A 173 -15.70 -9.08 -18.51
N VAL A 174 -14.50 -8.96 -19.08
CA VAL A 174 -13.53 -10.04 -19.25
C VAL A 174 -12.25 -9.67 -18.52
N GLU A 175 -11.78 -10.56 -17.64
CA GLU A 175 -10.55 -10.40 -16.87
C GLU A 175 -9.32 -10.95 -17.61
N GLN A 176 -8.23 -10.19 -17.59
CA GLN A 176 -6.92 -10.60 -18.06
C GLN A 176 -5.87 -10.33 -16.99
N PRO A 177 -4.76 -11.09 -16.94
CA PRO A 177 -3.65 -10.75 -16.03
C PRO A 177 -3.13 -9.33 -16.28
N GLU A 178 -2.55 -8.70 -15.24
CA GLU A 178 -1.86 -7.42 -15.40
C GLU A 178 -0.39 -7.66 -15.73
N ASP A 179 0.07 -7.14 -16.87
CA ASP A 179 1.42 -7.43 -17.40
C ASP A 179 2.45 -6.34 -17.02
N TRP A 180 2.25 -5.65 -15.90
CA TRP A 180 3.07 -4.49 -15.49
C TRP A 180 4.57 -4.81 -15.26
N LEU A 181 4.90 -6.10 -15.09
CA LEU A 181 6.26 -6.60 -14.88
C LEU A 181 6.84 -7.35 -16.08
N GLU A 182 6.09 -7.54 -17.17
CA GLU A 182 6.52 -8.31 -18.36
C GLU A 182 7.89 -7.83 -18.88
N LEU A 183 8.05 -6.51 -18.97
CA LEU A 183 9.28 -5.87 -19.45
C LEU A 183 10.17 -5.33 -18.30
N GLY A 184 9.93 -5.83 -17.08
CA GLY A 184 10.50 -5.36 -15.83
C GLY A 184 10.01 -3.96 -15.42
N ASN A 185 10.25 -3.60 -14.15
CA ASN A 185 9.96 -2.28 -13.62
C ASN A 185 11.27 -1.54 -13.26
N PRO A 186 11.66 -0.48 -14.00
CA PRO A 186 12.91 0.21 -13.70
C PRO A 186 12.89 0.99 -12.37
N TRP A 187 11.73 1.18 -11.73
CA TRP A 187 11.67 1.81 -10.40
C TRP A 187 12.14 0.91 -9.27
N GLU A 188 11.96 -0.40 -9.40
CA GLU A 188 12.26 -1.31 -8.30
C GLU A 188 13.75 -1.68 -8.26
N THR A 189 14.23 -1.98 -7.05
CA THR A 189 15.54 -2.60 -6.83
C THR A 189 15.35 -3.85 -6.00
N GLU A 190 15.74 -5.00 -6.55
CA GLU A 190 15.87 -6.22 -5.79
C GLU A 190 16.99 -6.06 -4.74
N ARG A 191 16.72 -6.47 -3.50
CA ARG A 191 17.67 -6.43 -2.39
C ARG A 191 18.07 -7.86 -2.03
N HIS A 192 19.02 -8.43 -2.79
CA HIS A 192 19.46 -9.81 -2.58
C HIS A 192 19.97 -10.10 -1.15
N SER A 193 20.47 -9.10 -0.43
CA SER A 193 20.91 -9.24 0.97
C SER A 193 19.78 -9.16 2.00
N VAL A 194 18.56 -8.82 1.58
CA VAL A 194 17.38 -8.71 2.44
C VAL A 194 16.44 -9.86 2.09
N ARG A 195 16.72 -11.01 2.69
CA ARG A 195 15.98 -12.26 2.51
C ARG A 195 15.62 -12.84 3.86
N TYR A 196 14.38 -13.31 4.00
CA TYR A 196 13.87 -13.85 5.25
C TYR A 196 13.14 -15.15 5.03
N THR A 197 13.39 -16.14 5.87
CA THR A 197 12.64 -17.39 5.88
C THR A 197 11.30 -17.16 6.57
N VAL A 198 10.23 -17.51 5.89
CA VAL A 198 8.87 -17.55 6.44
C VAL A 198 8.40 -18.99 6.49
N ARG A 199 7.84 -19.38 7.63
CA ARG A 199 7.51 -20.77 7.95
C ARG A 199 6.01 -21.00 7.90
N PHE A 200 5.59 -22.18 7.45
CA PHE A 200 4.19 -22.61 7.45
C PHE A 200 4.08 -24.06 7.92
N GLY A 201 2.92 -24.45 8.43
CA GLY A 201 2.65 -25.82 8.84
C GLY A 201 3.47 -26.24 10.06
N GLY A 202 3.95 -27.48 10.05
CA GLY A 202 4.74 -28.06 11.13
C GLY A 202 3.95 -28.29 12.41
N ARG A 203 4.65 -28.35 13.54
CA ARG A 203 4.07 -28.64 14.85
C ARG A 203 4.82 -27.94 15.98
N VAL A 204 4.15 -27.81 17.11
CA VAL A 204 4.72 -27.26 18.34
C VAL A 204 5.19 -28.40 19.25
N ILE A 205 6.42 -28.31 19.73
CA ILE A 205 6.97 -29.20 20.76
C ILE A 205 7.28 -28.39 22.01
N SER A 206 7.02 -28.98 23.18
CA SER A 206 7.44 -28.45 24.48
C SER A 206 8.32 -29.47 25.17
N PHE A 207 9.45 -29.02 25.71
CA PHE A 207 10.37 -29.81 26.51
C PHE A 207 11.04 -28.93 27.57
N ARG A 208 11.66 -29.55 28.57
CA ARG A 208 12.51 -28.81 29.53
C ARG A 208 13.95 -28.84 29.08
N ASP A 209 14.61 -27.68 29.06
CA ASP A 209 16.04 -27.59 28.78
C ASP A 209 16.90 -28.11 29.95
N GLU A 210 18.22 -28.08 29.77
CA GLU A 210 19.20 -28.50 30.80
C GLU A 210 19.09 -27.71 32.10
N LYS A 211 18.46 -26.53 32.09
CA LYS A 211 18.21 -25.68 33.26
C LYS A 211 16.82 -25.87 33.85
N GLY A 212 16.03 -26.82 33.33
CA GLY A 212 14.67 -27.11 33.76
C GLY A 212 13.63 -26.09 33.28
N GLN A 213 14.00 -25.16 32.39
CA GLN A 213 13.08 -24.17 31.83
C GLN A 213 12.25 -24.79 30.71
N GLU A 214 10.96 -24.47 30.67
CA GLU A 214 10.10 -24.90 29.56
C GLU A 214 10.49 -24.16 28.28
N VAL A 215 10.81 -24.93 27.24
CA VAL A 215 11.16 -24.43 25.92
C VAL A 215 10.11 -24.92 24.93
N ILE A 216 9.45 -23.96 24.27
CA ILE A 216 8.52 -24.22 23.18
C ILE A 216 9.25 -23.98 21.85
N GLN A 217 9.14 -24.92 20.92
CA GLN A 217 9.71 -24.78 19.57
C GLN A 217 8.66 -25.10 18.51
N TRP A 218 8.70 -24.31 17.43
CA TRP A 218 7.94 -24.58 16.21
C TRP A 218 8.86 -25.24 15.19
N VAL A 219 8.59 -26.51 14.89
CA VAL A 219 9.47 -27.40 14.11
C VAL A 219 8.71 -28.07 12.97
N ASP A 220 9.45 -28.73 12.07
CA ASP A 220 8.93 -29.48 10.92
C ASP A 220 8.11 -28.61 9.94
N THR A 221 8.56 -27.37 9.71
CA THR A 221 7.87 -26.38 8.88
C THR A 221 8.18 -26.50 7.39
N SER A 222 7.26 -26.01 6.56
CA SER A 222 7.49 -25.71 5.15
C SER A 222 7.96 -24.26 5.01
N ASP A 223 9.14 -24.08 4.45
CA ASP A 223 9.85 -22.80 4.45
C ASP A 223 9.84 -22.15 3.07
N VAL A 224 9.43 -20.88 3.05
CA VAL A 224 9.44 -19.99 1.87
C VAL A 224 10.43 -18.84 2.12
N ILE A 225 11.14 -18.42 1.09
CA ILE A 225 12.05 -17.27 1.18
C ILE A 225 11.35 -16.01 0.67
N ALA A 226 11.21 -15.01 1.54
CA ALA A 226 10.78 -13.67 1.17
C ALA A 226 11.99 -12.85 0.70
N VAL A 227 11.93 -12.31 -0.51
CA VAL A 227 12.97 -11.44 -1.10
C VAL A 227 12.43 -10.02 -1.24
N ALA A 228 13.17 -9.02 -0.75
CA ALA A 228 12.73 -7.63 -0.79
C ALA A 228 12.98 -6.95 -2.14
N PHE A 229 11.99 -6.17 -2.57
CA PHE A 229 12.07 -5.21 -3.66
C PHE A 229 11.72 -3.82 -3.13
N ASP A 230 12.58 -2.82 -3.35
CA ASP A 230 12.33 -1.45 -2.92
C ASP A 230 11.91 -0.57 -4.10
N ILE A 231 10.76 0.11 -3.99
CA ILE A 231 10.37 1.24 -4.85
C ILE A 231 10.56 2.54 -4.07
N PRO A 232 11.52 3.42 -4.47
CA PRO A 232 11.75 4.67 -3.76
C PRO A 232 10.62 5.66 -4.02
N LEU A 233 10.22 6.40 -2.98
CA LEU A 233 9.19 7.44 -3.05
C LEU A 233 9.72 8.69 -2.33
N THR A 234 9.44 9.87 -2.84
CA THR A 234 9.83 11.14 -2.20
C THR A 234 8.59 11.99 -1.95
N GLY A 235 8.75 13.03 -1.13
CA GLY A 235 7.71 14.01 -0.89
C GLY A 235 8.01 15.32 -1.62
N PHE A 236 7.03 16.22 -1.60
CA PHE A 236 7.17 17.50 -2.30
C PHE A 236 8.24 18.38 -1.67
N ARG A 237 9.27 18.73 -2.46
CA ARG A 237 10.38 19.63 -2.09
C ARG A 237 10.98 19.34 -0.71
N THR A 238 11.19 18.06 -0.41
CA THR A 238 11.76 17.59 0.86
C THR A 238 13.01 16.74 0.63
N PRO A 239 14.03 16.82 1.52
CA PRO A 239 15.13 15.86 1.50
C PRO A 239 14.70 14.48 1.97
N THR A 240 13.56 14.37 2.66
CA THR A 240 13.05 13.11 3.17
C THR A 240 12.49 12.25 2.04
N MET A 241 12.70 10.95 2.19
CA MET A 241 12.12 9.97 1.31
C MET A 241 11.59 8.78 2.11
N THR A 242 10.63 8.10 1.51
CA THR A 242 10.19 6.80 1.96
C THR A 242 10.48 5.77 0.87
N HIS A 243 10.20 4.51 1.14
CA HIS A 243 10.14 3.51 0.10
C HIS A 243 9.02 2.54 0.41
N LEU A 244 8.46 1.99 -0.65
CA LEU A 244 7.59 0.84 -0.59
C LEU A 244 8.47 -0.41 -0.72
N ARG A 245 8.56 -1.18 0.36
CA ARG A 245 9.24 -2.49 0.39
C ARG A 245 8.22 -3.59 0.14
N LEU A 246 8.44 -4.33 -0.94
CA LEU A 246 7.55 -5.37 -1.41
C LEU A 246 8.24 -6.73 -1.32
N TRP A 247 7.52 -7.73 -0.81
CA TRP A 247 8.04 -9.09 -0.69
C TRP A 247 7.63 -9.94 -1.90
N SER A 248 8.63 -10.55 -2.55
CA SER A 248 8.42 -11.60 -3.54
C SER A 248 8.71 -12.95 -2.89
N ALA A 249 7.82 -13.92 -3.06
CA ALA A 249 8.05 -15.27 -2.59
C ALA A 249 8.98 -16.03 -3.55
N ARG A 250 9.89 -16.81 -2.99
CA ARG A 250 10.83 -17.70 -3.68
C ARG A 250 10.89 -19.03 -2.96
N ALA A 251 11.11 -20.10 -3.72
CA ALA A 251 11.33 -21.42 -3.16
C ALA A 251 12.58 -21.40 -2.26
N SER A 252 12.59 -22.22 -1.21
CA SER A 252 13.83 -22.52 -0.49
C SER A 252 14.73 -23.44 -1.31
N HIS A 253 14.14 -24.26 -2.17
CA HIS A 253 14.79 -25.18 -3.10
C HIS A 253 14.14 -25.01 -4.48
N ASP A 254 14.89 -24.51 -5.47
CA ASP A 254 14.34 -24.16 -6.78
C ASP A 254 14.09 -25.38 -7.68
N PHE A 255 14.77 -26.51 -7.44
CA PHE A 255 14.78 -27.67 -8.33
C PHE A 255 15.27 -28.95 -7.64
N ASP A 256 14.56 -30.07 -7.79
CA ASP A 256 15.02 -31.40 -7.36
C ASP A 256 15.49 -32.25 -8.55
N PHE A 257 16.82 -32.47 -8.62
CA PHE A 257 17.45 -33.25 -9.67
C PHE A 257 17.01 -34.73 -9.69
N ARG A 258 16.55 -35.29 -8.57
CA ARG A 258 16.14 -36.70 -8.51
C ARG A 258 14.88 -36.93 -9.33
N PHE A 259 13.83 -36.15 -9.05
CA PHE A 259 12.58 -36.20 -9.82
C PHE A 259 12.81 -35.89 -11.31
N PHE A 260 13.69 -34.94 -11.62
CA PHE A 260 14.01 -34.61 -13.01
C PHE A 260 14.68 -35.78 -13.75
N ASN A 261 15.67 -36.42 -13.14
CA ASN A 261 16.38 -37.56 -13.73
C ASN A 261 15.49 -38.79 -13.88
N GLU A 262 14.43 -38.90 -13.06
CA GLU A 262 13.40 -39.94 -13.16
C GLU A 262 12.31 -39.61 -14.22
N GLY A 263 12.42 -38.48 -14.92
CA GLY A 263 11.45 -38.03 -15.92
C GLY A 263 10.19 -37.37 -15.32
N ASN A 264 10.14 -37.17 -14.00
CA ASN A 264 9.04 -36.52 -13.31
C ASN A 264 9.27 -35.00 -13.20
N TYR A 265 9.10 -34.31 -14.33
CA TYR A 265 9.41 -32.89 -14.44
C TYR A 265 8.48 -31.97 -13.63
N ILE A 266 7.24 -32.38 -13.36
CA ILE A 266 6.28 -31.58 -12.59
C ILE A 266 6.70 -31.55 -11.11
N ASP A 267 6.97 -32.72 -10.53
CA ASP A 267 7.38 -32.79 -9.13
C ASP A 267 8.77 -32.17 -8.89
N ALA A 268 9.64 -32.17 -9.91
CA ALA A 268 10.94 -31.50 -9.83
C ALA A 268 10.87 -29.97 -9.57
N VAL A 269 9.73 -29.33 -9.85
CA VAL A 269 9.51 -27.87 -9.68
C VAL A 269 8.31 -27.52 -8.81
N LYS A 270 7.63 -28.51 -8.21
CA LYS A 270 6.37 -28.30 -7.49
C LYS A 270 6.50 -27.35 -6.30
N ASP A 271 7.51 -27.54 -5.47
CA ASP A 271 7.77 -26.71 -4.28
C ASP A 271 8.00 -25.24 -4.66
N LYS A 272 8.59 -25.01 -5.84
CA LYS A 272 8.78 -23.68 -6.40
C LYS A 272 7.45 -23.04 -6.79
N ILE A 273 6.60 -23.77 -7.49
CA ILE A 273 5.27 -23.28 -7.90
C ILE A 273 4.44 -22.90 -6.67
N ASP A 274 4.37 -23.78 -5.67
CA ASP A 274 3.58 -23.56 -4.46
C ASP A 274 4.08 -22.35 -3.65
N SER A 275 5.40 -22.15 -3.57
CA SER A 275 6.00 -21.00 -2.90
C SER A 275 5.72 -19.69 -3.64
N GLU A 276 5.91 -19.67 -4.96
CA GLU A 276 5.78 -18.45 -5.77
C GLU A 276 4.33 -17.95 -5.90
N ASN A 277 3.33 -18.85 -5.74
CA ASN A 277 1.91 -18.51 -5.75
C ASN A 277 1.54 -17.42 -4.71
N LEU A 278 2.28 -17.32 -3.60
CA LEU A 278 2.03 -16.31 -2.56
C LEU A 278 2.16 -14.86 -3.06
N SER A 279 2.96 -14.62 -4.09
CA SER A 279 3.17 -13.29 -4.67
C SER A 279 2.64 -13.14 -6.09
N LYS A 280 1.77 -14.04 -6.57
CA LYS A 280 1.23 -13.94 -7.94
C LYS A 280 0.08 -12.95 -8.06
N VAL A 281 -0.99 -13.12 -7.30
CA VAL A 281 -2.25 -12.36 -7.45
C VAL A 281 -2.70 -11.71 -6.14
N LEU A 282 -3.33 -10.54 -6.26
CA LEU A 282 -3.93 -9.79 -5.17
C LEU A 282 -5.37 -10.28 -4.91
N TYR A 283 -5.68 -10.64 -3.67
CA TYR A 283 -6.97 -11.18 -3.23
C TYR A 283 -7.40 -12.41 -4.06
N PRO A 284 -6.70 -13.56 -3.91
CA PRO A 284 -7.15 -14.81 -4.51
C PRO A 284 -8.58 -15.14 -4.04
N ASN A 285 -9.33 -15.84 -4.89
CA ASN A 285 -10.69 -16.27 -4.57
C ASN A 285 -10.66 -17.19 -3.35
N ASP A 286 -11.31 -16.78 -2.26
CA ASP A 286 -11.35 -17.45 -0.96
C ASP A 286 -12.70 -18.13 -0.68
N ASN A 287 -13.52 -18.36 -1.71
CA ASN A 287 -14.72 -19.18 -1.61
C ASN A 287 -14.40 -20.68 -1.44
N THR A 288 -13.17 -21.10 -1.75
CA THR A 288 -12.68 -22.47 -1.58
C THR A 288 -11.73 -22.58 -0.40
N LEU A 289 -11.58 -23.77 0.18
CA LEU A 289 -10.62 -24.02 1.26
C LEU A 289 -9.18 -23.69 0.83
N MET A 290 -8.78 -24.08 -0.39
CA MET A 290 -7.46 -23.76 -0.94
C MET A 290 -7.25 -22.25 -1.06
N GLY A 291 -8.29 -21.52 -1.47
CA GLY A 291 -8.29 -20.06 -1.53
C GLY A 291 -8.11 -19.39 -0.17
N GLN A 292 -8.82 -19.89 0.85
CA GLN A 292 -8.67 -19.43 2.23
C GLN A 292 -7.26 -19.70 2.77
N GLU A 293 -6.72 -20.91 2.53
CA GLU A 293 -5.35 -21.24 2.90
C GLU A 293 -4.33 -20.32 2.22
N LEU A 294 -4.49 -20.05 0.91
CA LEU A 294 -3.60 -19.16 0.17
C LEU A 294 -3.66 -17.74 0.72
N ARG A 295 -4.85 -17.18 0.95
CA ARG A 295 -5.02 -15.83 1.48
C ARG A 295 -4.40 -15.69 2.89
N LEU A 296 -4.64 -16.65 3.79
CA LEU A 296 -4.01 -16.65 5.11
C LEU A 296 -2.48 -16.74 5.02
N LYS A 297 -1.96 -17.59 4.12
CA LYS A 297 -0.51 -17.68 3.88
C LYS A 297 0.06 -16.38 3.33
N GLN A 298 -0.63 -15.69 2.43
CA GLN A 298 -0.20 -14.38 1.93
C GLN A 298 -0.10 -13.35 3.05
N GLU A 299 -1.12 -13.26 3.90
CA GLU A 299 -1.15 -12.34 5.04
C GLU A 299 0.00 -12.61 6.01
N TYR A 300 0.22 -13.87 6.38
CA TYR A 300 1.34 -14.24 7.24
C TYR A 300 2.70 -14.03 6.57
N PHE A 301 2.81 -14.35 5.27
CA PHE A 301 4.04 -14.22 4.47
C PHE A 301 4.63 -12.82 4.59
N PHE A 302 3.85 -11.80 4.23
CA PHE A 302 4.36 -10.44 4.22
C PHE A 302 4.55 -9.89 5.63
N VAL A 303 3.69 -10.28 6.58
CA VAL A 303 3.81 -9.88 7.98
C VAL A 303 5.11 -10.39 8.60
N SER A 304 5.38 -11.69 8.48
CA SER A 304 6.58 -12.30 9.08
C SER A 304 7.85 -11.71 8.48
N ALA A 305 7.93 -11.60 7.14
CA ALA A 305 9.08 -10.99 6.47
C ALA A 305 9.29 -9.52 6.89
N SER A 306 8.20 -8.74 7.00
CA SER A 306 8.27 -7.34 7.42
C SER A 306 8.77 -7.18 8.85
N LEU A 307 8.28 -8.00 9.78
CA LEU A 307 8.72 -7.95 11.18
C LEU A 307 10.19 -8.33 11.34
N GLN A 308 10.66 -9.34 10.60
CA GLN A 308 12.08 -9.71 10.61
C GLN A 308 12.97 -8.56 10.12
N ASP A 309 12.57 -7.82 9.08
CA ASP A 309 13.32 -6.63 8.62
C ASP A 309 13.23 -5.44 9.59
N ILE A 310 12.04 -5.20 10.17
CA ILE A 310 11.85 -4.15 11.18
C ILE A 310 12.77 -4.40 12.38
N LEU A 311 12.81 -5.64 12.88
CA LEU A 311 13.67 -6.01 14.01
C LEU A 311 15.15 -5.90 13.63
N ARG A 312 15.56 -6.41 12.46
CA ARG A 312 16.94 -6.22 11.97
C ARG A 312 17.33 -4.75 11.95
N LYS A 313 16.45 -3.88 11.45
CA LYS A 313 16.67 -2.42 11.39
C LYS A 313 16.72 -1.77 12.77
N PHE A 314 15.91 -2.22 13.71
CA PHE A 314 15.93 -1.77 15.11
C PHE A 314 17.27 -2.10 15.78
N PHE A 315 17.77 -3.33 15.57
CA PHE A 315 19.05 -3.78 16.13
C PHE A 315 20.30 -3.09 15.58
N LEU A 316 20.18 -2.30 14.50
CA LEU A 316 21.27 -1.45 14.03
C LEU A 316 21.50 -0.23 14.95
N SER A 317 20.49 0.24 15.67
CA SER A 317 20.57 1.44 16.52
C SER A 317 20.30 1.19 18.01
N GLU A 318 19.59 0.10 18.35
CA GLU A 318 19.20 -0.24 19.72
C GLU A 318 19.40 -1.73 20.00
N LYS A 319 19.97 -2.07 21.15
CA LYS A 319 20.27 -3.47 21.50
C LYS A 319 19.23 -4.09 22.41
N ASP A 320 18.49 -3.27 23.16
CA ASP A 320 17.47 -3.76 24.09
C ASP A 320 16.11 -3.85 23.42
N ILE A 321 15.63 -5.09 23.20
CA ILE A 321 14.32 -5.37 22.60
C ILE A 321 13.15 -4.74 23.37
N ARG A 322 13.30 -4.46 24.67
CA ARG A 322 12.24 -3.82 25.48
C ARG A 322 11.95 -2.39 25.07
N LYS A 323 12.91 -1.74 24.39
CA LYS A 323 12.78 -0.37 23.84
C LYS A 323 12.19 -0.34 22.43
N LEU A 324 11.76 -1.48 21.89
CA LEU A 324 11.12 -1.55 20.58
C LEU A 324 10.01 -0.49 20.40
N PRO A 325 9.06 -0.29 21.34
CA PRO A 325 7.95 0.64 21.13
C PRO A 325 8.37 2.12 21.06
N ASP A 326 9.56 2.45 21.57
CA ASP A 326 10.09 3.81 21.61
C ASP A 326 10.68 4.22 20.25
N GLN A 327 11.22 3.27 19.50
CA GLN A 327 11.84 3.51 18.18
C GLN A 327 11.01 2.97 17.01
N VAL A 328 10.00 2.13 17.27
CA VAL A 328 9.19 1.47 16.24
C VAL A 328 7.72 1.78 16.47
N ALA A 329 7.05 2.29 15.44
CA ALA A 329 5.60 2.41 15.39
C ALA A 329 5.09 1.65 14.16
N ILE A 330 4.26 0.63 14.38
CA ILE A 330 3.68 -0.17 13.30
C ILE A 330 2.19 0.15 13.18
N HIS A 331 1.75 0.44 11.96
CA HIS A 331 0.35 0.75 11.66
C HIS A 331 -0.27 -0.35 10.81
N LEU A 332 -1.38 -0.91 11.31
CA LEU A 332 -2.17 -1.95 10.66
C LEU A 332 -3.26 -1.30 9.82
N ASN A 333 -3.12 -1.37 8.48
CA ASN A 333 -4.13 -0.88 7.56
C ASN A 333 -5.19 -1.95 7.31
N ASP A 334 -6.31 -1.86 8.03
CA ASP A 334 -7.33 -2.89 8.13
C ASP A 334 -6.84 -4.18 8.84
N THR A 335 -7.62 -5.25 8.77
CA THR A 335 -7.39 -6.53 9.48
C THR A 335 -6.41 -7.46 8.81
N HIS A 336 -6.12 -7.29 7.52
CA HIS A 336 -5.18 -8.16 6.79
C HIS A 336 -3.78 -8.31 7.44
N PRO A 337 -3.13 -7.25 7.98
CA PRO A 337 -1.87 -7.40 8.72
C PRO A 337 -2.03 -7.82 10.19
N SER A 338 -3.22 -8.19 10.67
CA SER A 338 -3.48 -8.43 12.11
C SER A 338 -2.62 -9.55 12.71
N LEU A 339 -2.20 -10.52 11.90
CA LEU A 339 -1.26 -11.56 12.31
C LEU A 339 0.08 -10.99 12.79
N ALA A 340 0.41 -9.73 12.48
CA ALA A 340 1.63 -9.08 12.96
C ALA A 340 1.65 -8.95 14.50
N VAL A 341 0.47 -8.80 15.11
CA VAL A 341 0.31 -8.75 16.56
C VAL A 341 0.82 -10.04 17.20
N VAL A 342 0.32 -11.19 16.72
CA VAL A 342 0.68 -12.50 17.27
C VAL A 342 2.08 -12.93 16.84
N GLU A 343 2.54 -12.61 15.63
CA GLU A 343 3.90 -12.92 15.19
C GLU A 343 4.95 -12.14 16.00
N LEU A 344 4.73 -10.86 16.30
CA LEU A 344 5.66 -10.11 17.15
C LEU A 344 5.71 -10.72 18.56
N THR A 345 4.55 -11.09 19.12
CA THR A 345 4.48 -11.76 20.42
C THR A 345 5.25 -13.08 20.39
N ARG A 346 5.08 -13.89 19.33
CA ARG A 346 5.84 -15.13 19.11
C ARG A 346 7.34 -14.88 19.08
N ILE A 347 7.79 -13.90 18.31
CA ILE A 347 9.22 -13.58 18.20
C ILE A 347 9.80 -13.20 19.57
N LEU A 348 9.11 -12.33 20.31
CA LEU A 348 9.52 -11.88 21.64
C LEU A 348 9.60 -13.03 22.66
N MET A 349 8.64 -13.96 22.64
CA MET A 349 8.65 -15.12 23.53
C MET A 349 9.67 -16.18 23.09
N ASP A 350 9.57 -16.64 21.84
CA ASP A 350 10.31 -17.82 21.39
C ASP A 350 11.79 -17.52 21.15
N HIS A 351 12.12 -16.32 20.64
CA HIS A 351 13.50 -15.94 20.32
C HIS A 351 14.17 -15.09 21.41
N TYR A 352 13.43 -14.15 22.01
CA TYR A 352 13.96 -13.25 23.05
C TYR A 352 13.64 -13.70 24.49
N LYS A 353 12.95 -14.83 24.65
CA LYS A 353 12.68 -15.47 25.95
C LYS A 353 11.95 -14.56 26.94
N LEU A 354 11.13 -13.65 26.42
CA LEU A 354 10.25 -12.82 27.26
C LEU A 354 9.04 -13.62 27.72
N THR A 355 8.52 -13.26 28.90
CA THR A 355 7.23 -13.77 29.35
C THR A 355 6.09 -13.30 28.44
N LEU A 356 4.96 -14.01 28.43
CA LEU A 356 3.77 -13.59 27.68
C LEU A 356 3.35 -12.16 28.05
N GLU A 357 3.37 -11.81 29.34
CA GLU A 357 2.98 -10.49 29.83
C GLU A 357 3.89 -9.38 29.28
N GLU A 358 5.22 -9.55 29.39
CA GLU A 358 6.19 -8.59 28.84
C GLU A 358 6.08 -8.48 27.31
N ALA A 359 6.00 -9.62 26.61
CA ALA A 359 5.90 -9.67 25.16
C ALA A 359 4.61 -9.00 24.66
N TRP A 360 3.50 -9.21 25.36
CA TRP A 360 2.20 -8.64 25.02
C TRP A 360 2.15 -7.14 25.26
N ASP A 361 2.75 -6.63 26.35
CA ASP A 361 2.85 -5.18 26.60
C ASP A 361 3.66 -4.47 25.50
N ILE A 362 4.85 -4.99 25.17
CA ILE A 362 5.70 -4.45 24.08
C ILE A 362 4.92 -4.46 22.77
N THR A 363 4.27 -5.57 22.45
CA THR A 363 3.45 -5.72 21.24
C THR A 363 2.36 -4.65 21.20
N ARG A 364 1.54 -4.53 22.26
CA ARG A 364 0.46 -3.54 22.33
C ARG A 364 0.95 -2.12 22.14
N ARG A 365 2.08 -1.73 22.76
CA ARG A 365 2.64 -0.37 22.65
C ARG A 365 3.24 -0.07 21.27
N THR A 366 3.57 -1.09 20.48
CA THR A 366 4.16 -0.96 19.14
C THR A 366 3.11 -0.74 18.05
N TYR A 367 1.87 -1.24 18.23
CA TYR A 367 0.84 -1.25 17.19
C TYR A 367 -0.24 -0.16 17.33
N SER A 368 -0.72 0.29 16.18
CA SER A 368 -1.98 1.02 15.99
C SER A 368 -2.78 0.41 14.83
N TYR A 369 -4.11 0.49 14.88
CA TYR A 369 -5.01 -0.16 13.93
C TYR A 369 -6.05 0.81 13.35
N THR A 370 -6.15 0.88 12.01
CA THR A 370 -7.25 1.57 11.34
C THR A 370 -8.31 0.58 10.85
N ASN A 371 -9.56 0.77 11.26
CA ASN A 371 -10.70 0.03 10.74
C ASN A 371 -11.40 0.80 9.60
N HIS A 372 -11.69 0.11 8.50
CA HIS A 372 -12.33 0.68 7.29
C HIS A 372 -13.75 0.18 7.04
N THR A 373 -14.27 -0.73 7.85
CA THR A 373 -15.57 -1.35 7.64
C THR A 373 -16.32 -1.59 8.95
N LEU A 374 -17.62 -1.30 8.90
CA LEU A 374 -18.59 -1.61 9.95
C LEU A 374 -19.52 -2.78 9.57
N LEU A 375 -19.40 -3.29 8.34
CA LEU A 375 -20.20 -4.41 7.85
C LEU A 375 -19.68 -5.71 8.48
N PRO A 376 -20.47 -6.41 9.33
CA PRO A 376 -20.01 -7.62 10.00
C PRO A 376 -19.51 -8.71 9.04
N GLU A 377 -20.16 -8.84 7.89
CA GLU A 377 -19.81 -9.81 6.83
C GLU A 377 -18.48 -9.50 6.13
N ALA A 378 -17.98 -8.27 6.24
CA ALA A 378 -16.70 -7.85 5.66
C ALA A 378 -15.54 -7.95 6.66
N LEU A 379 -15.82 -8.30 7.92
CA LEU A 379 -14.79 -8.43 8.94
C LEU A 379 -14.15 -9.80 8.88
N GLU A 380 -12.83 -9.77 8.78
CA GLU A 380 -12.05 -10.97 8.61
C GLU A 380 -12.11 -11.86 9.85
N SER A 381 -12.33 -13.14 9.59
CA SER A 381 -12.22 -14.20 10.57
C SER A 381 -11.68 -15.45 9.89
N TRP A 382 -10.99 -16.30 10.65
CA TRP A 382 -10.35 -17.51 10.11
C TRP A 382 -10.82 -18.75 10.86
N PRO A 383 -11.16 -19.86 10.18
CA PRO A 383 -11.42 -21.13 10.85
C PRO A 383 -10.24 -21.54 11.72
N ILE A 384 -10.52 -21.99 12.94
CA ILE A 384 -9.48 -22.47 13.87
C ILE A 384 -8.66 -23.59 13.24
N ASP A 385 -9.30 -24.49 12.49
CA ASP A 385 -8.63 -25.65 11.89
C ASP A 385 -7.64 -25.24 10.77
N ILE A 386 -8.00 -24.21 9.97
CA ILE A 386 -7.10 -23.65 8.96
C ILE A 386 -5.90 -22.97 9.64
N LEU A 387 -6.15 -22.16 10.67
CA LEU A 387 -5.10 -21.50 11.45
C LEU A 387 -4.18 -22.52 12.13
N GLY A 388 -4.73 -23.57 12.75
CA GLY A 388 -3.95 -24.61 13.41
C GLY A 388 -3.12 -25.43 12.44
N LYS A 389 -3.62 -25.66 11.23
CA LYS A 389 -2.88 -26.34 10.16
C LYS A 389 -1.72 -25.49 9.63
N ILE A 390 -1.91 -24.19 9.46
CA ILE A 390 -0.91 -23.32 8.81
C ILE A 390 0.03 -22.65 9.82
N LEU A 391 -0.48 -22.26 10.99
CA LEU A 391 0.19 -21.43 12.00
C LEU A 391 -0.07 -21.99 13.42
N PRO A 392 0.33 -23.25 13.72
CA PRO A 392 0.00 -23.90 15.00
C PRO A 392 0.52 -23.12 16.21
N ARG A 393 1.75 -22.59 16.13
CA ARG A 393 2.34 -21.79 17.23
C ARG A 393 1.58 -20.49 17.49
N HIS A 394 1.06 -19.85 16.45
CA HIS A 394 0.27 -18.63 16.58
C HIS A 394 -1.08 -18.91 17.20
N LEU A 395 -1.71 -20.03 16.84
CA LEU A 395 -2.95 -20.46 17.46
C LEU A 395 -2.78 -20.69 18.97
N ASP A 396 -1.68 -21.34 19.39
CA ASP A 396 -1.35 -21.51 20.81
C ASP A 396 -1.24 -20.17 21.54
N ILE A 397 -0.54 -19.20 20.96
CA ILE A 397 -0.38 -17.86 21.54
C ILE A 397 -1.74 -17.14 21.59
N LEU A 398 -2.59 -17.26 20.56
CA LEU A 398 -3.92 -16.68 20.55
C LEU A 398 -4.80 -17.22 21.68
N TYR A 399 -4.72 -18.52 21.99
CA TYR A 399 -5.42 -19.09 23.15
C TYR A 399 -4.92 -18.47 24.46
N GLN A 400 -3.61 -18.34 24.64
CA GLN A 400 -3.03 -17.73 25.85
C GLN A 400 -3.42 -16.25 26.01
N VAL A 401 -3.32 -15.48 24.92
CA VAL A 401 -3.73 -14.07 24.88
C VAL A 401 -5.22 -13.94 25.18
N ASN A 402 -6.07 -14.79 24.59
CA ASN A 402 -7.50 -14.75 24.87
C ASN A 402 -7.80 -15.09 26.33
N HIS A 403 -7.12 -16.09 26.90
CA HIS A 403 -7.28 -16.44 28.30
C HIS A 403 -6.94 -15.26 29.24
N GLN A 404 -5.79 -14.61 29.02
CA GLN A 404 -5.39 -13.43 29.78
C GLN A 404 -6.40 -12.27 29.58
N HIS A 405 -6.84 -12.05 28.34
CA HIS A 405 -7.83 -11.03 28.01
C HIS A 405 -9.17 -11.28 28.73
N MET A 406 -9.73 -12.49 28.61
CA MET A 406 -10.98 -12.88 29.27
C MET A 406 -10.89 -12.77 30.80
N THR A 407 -9.73 -13.08 31.36
CA THR A 407 -9.48 -12.92 32.79
C THR A 407 -9.59 -11.45 33.19
N ALA A 408 -8.93 -10.55 32.45
CA ALA A 408 -9.04 -9.12 32.68
C ALA A 408 -10.49 -8.60 32.52
N VAL A 409 -11.24 -9.10 31.52
CA VAL A 409 -12.65 -8.72 31.33
C VAL A 409 -13.51 -9.15 32.51
N LYS A 410 -13.32 -10.36 33.04
CA LYS A 410 -14.07 -10.84 34.22
C LYS A 410 -13.84 -9.97 35.46
N TYR A 411 -12.61 -9.47 35.65
CA TYR A 411 -12.30 -8.55 36.75
C TYR A 411 -12.91 -7.16 36.55
N GLN A 412 -12.90 -6.64 35.32
CA GLN A 412 -13.41 -5.30 35.02
C GLN A 412 -14.95 -5.25 34.95
N PHE A 413 -15.59 -6.33 34.51
CA PHE A 413 -17.04 -6.44 34.33
C PHE A 413 -17.59 -7.72 34.97
N PRO A 414 -17.58 -7.82 36.31
CA PRO A 414 -18.07 -8.99 37.01
C PRO A 414 -19.58 -9.17 36.76
N GLY A 415 -19.98 -10.40 36.41
CA GLY A 415 -21.40 -10.77 36.24
C GLY A 415 -22.03 -10.51 34.86
N ASP A 416 -21.28 -10.07 33.85
CA ASP A 416 -21.77 -9.95 32.46
C ASP A 416 -21.18 -11.05 31.54
N PRO A 417 -21.75 -12.27 31.53
CA PRO A 417 -21.25 -13.35 30.70
C PRO A 417 -21.43 -13.09 29.20
N LYS A 418 -22.41 -12.26 28.81
CA LYS A 418 -22.63 -11.93 27.39
C LYS A 418 -21.50 -11.06 26.85
N MET A 419 -20.92 -10.20 27.68
CA MET A 419 -19.76 -9.39 27.30
C MET A 419 -18.55 -10.25 26.91
N LEU A 420 -18.28 -11.33 27.66
CA LEU A 420 -17.18 -12.26 27.36
C LEU A 420 -17.28 -12.83 25.94
N GLY A 421 -18.48 -13.26 25.55
CA GLY A 421 -18.72 -13.76 24.19
C GLY A 421 -18.48 -12.70 23.10
N ARG A 422 -18.86 -11.44 23.35
CA ARG A 422 -18.72 -10.35 22.36
C ARG A 422 -17.27 -9.90 22.16
N VAL A 423 -16.45 -9.91 23.22
CA VAL A 423 -15.07 -9.40 23.18
C VAL A 423 -13.99 -10.50 23.03
N SER A 424 -14.37 -11.78 23.11
CA SER A 424 -13.45 -12.91 22.88
C SER A 424 -12.81 -12.86 21.49
N LEU A 425 -11.57 -13.34 21.39
CA LEU A 425 -10.88 -13.58 20.11
C LEU A 425 -11.52 -14.74 19.33
N PHE A 426 -12.13 -15.69 20.03
CA PHE A 426 -12.72 -16.89 19.45
C PHE A 426 -14.23 -16.77 19.44
N ASP A 427 -14.84 -17.04 18.30
CA ASP A 427 -16.26 -17.32 18.20
C ASP A 427 -16.48 -18.83 18.35
N ASP A 428 -16.99 -19.23 19.52
CA ASP A 428 -17.23 -20.64 19.87
C ASP A 428 -18.30 -21.28 18.98
N HIS A 429 -19.23 -20.49 18.42
CA HIS A 429 -20.30 -21.01 17.57
C HIS A 429 -19.79 -21.37 16.17
N SER A 430 -19.01 -20.47 15.56
CA SER A 430 -18.47 -20.68 14.21
C SER A 430 -17.11 -21.37 14.20
N ARG A 431 -16.47 -21.56 15.36
CA ARG A 431 -15.08 -22.03 15.52
C ARG A 431 -14.09 -21.20 14.70
N ARG A 432 -14.18 -19.87 14.84
CA ARG A 432 -13.34 -18.91 14.10
C ARG A 432 -12.62 -17.95 15.02
N VAL A 433 -11.45 -17.48 14.59
CA VAL A 433 -10.72 -16.38 15.21
C VAL A 433 -11.17 -15.07 14.57
N ARG A 434 -11.53 -14.07 15.39
CA ARG A 434 -11.99 -12.74 14.98
C ARG A 434 -10.82 -11.78 14.87
N MET A 435 -10.38 -11.50 13.64
CA MET A 435 -9.16 -10.71 13.39
C MET A 435 -9.33 -9.24 13.76
N ALA A 436 -10.55 -8.71 13.62
CA ALA A 436 -10.90 -7.38 14.11
C ALA A 436 -10.70 -7.25 15.63
N ASN A 437 -11.10 -8.27 16.40
CA ASN A 437 -10.91 -8.29 17.85
C ASN A 437 -9.41 -8.40 18.19
N LEU A 438 -8.65 -9.23 17.46
CA LEU A 438 -7.19 -9.32 17.60
C LEU A 438 -6.51 -7.96 17.40
N SER A 439 -6.85 -7.25 16.32
CA SER A 439 -6.30 -5.93 16.04
C SER A 439 -6.64 -4.91 17.11
N VAL A 440 -7.87 -4.91 17.62
CA VAL A 440 -8.29 -4.02 18.72
C VAL A 440 -7.52 -4.34 19.99
N ILE A 441 -7.49 -5.59 20.45
CA ILE A 441 -6.85 -5.97 21.73
C ILE A 441 -5.33 -5.76 21.65
N GLY A 442 -4.72 -6.12 20.52
CA GLY A 442 -3.28 -6.07 20.27
C GLY A 442 -2.71 -4.69 19.92
N SER A 443 -3.54 -3.65 19.81
CA SER A 443 -3.09 -2.29 19.50
C SER A 443 -3.24 -1.33 20.68
N LYS A 444 -2.37 -0.32 20.75
CA LYS A 444 -2.48 0.80 21.70
C LYS A 444 -3.59 1.77 21.32
N LYS A 445 -3.74 2.04 20.03
CA LYS A 445 -4.75 2.95 19.48
C LYS A 445 -5.48 2.30 18.32
N VAL A 446 -6.78 2.59 18.23
CA VAL A 446 -7.65 2.17 17.14
C VAL A 446 -8.32 3.39 16.55
N ASN A 447 -8.37 3.55 15.23
CA ASN A 447 -9.07 4.67 14.63
C ASN A 447 -10.06 4.27 13.53
N GLY A 448 -11.15 5.03 13.47
CA GLY A 448 -12.03 5.04 12.31
C GLY A 448 -11.61 6.11 11.29
N VAL A 449 -12.22 6.04 10.11
CA VAL A 449 -11.82 6.81 8.91
C VAL A 449 -12.69 8.03 8.59
N ALA A 450 -13.71 8.28 9.40
CA ALA A 450 -14.58 9.45 9.33
C ALA A 450 -15.32 9.62 10.67
N LYS A 451 -15.71 10.86 11.01
CA LYS A 451 -16.33 11.15 12.31
C LYS A 451 -17.53 10.25 12.63
N LEU A 452 -18.48 10.14 11.70
CA LEU A 452 -19.66 9.28 11.86
C LEU A 452 -19.28 7.79 11.93
N HIS A 453 -18.31 7.36 11.12
CA HIS A 453 -17.80 5.98 11.15
C HIS A 453 -17.19 5.65 12.52
N THR A 454 -16.35 6.53 13.06
CA THR A 454 -15.75 6.38 14.39
C THR A 454 -16.80 6.37 15.50
N GLN A 455 -17.81 7.24 15.41
CA GLN A 455 -18.92 7.24 16.35
C GLN A 455 -19.65 5.89 16.33
N LEU A 456 -20.04 5.40 15.15
CA LEU A 456 -20.71 4.10 15.01
C LEU A 456 -19.81 2.96 15.51
N MET A 457 -18.52 3.00 15.23
CA MET A 457 -17.55 2.04 15.75
C MET A 457 -17.56 1.99 17.29
N GLN A 458 -17.59 3.14 17.96
CA GLN A 458 -17.63 3.26 19.43
C GLN A 458 -19.00 2.95 20.05
N THR A 459 -20.11 3.15 19.33
CA THR A 459 -21.47 2.97 19.87
C THR A 459 -22.15 1.68 19.45
N SER A 460 -21.63 0.98 18.44
CA SER A 460 -22.17 -0.29 17.96
C SER A 460 -21.09 -1.38 17.97
N PHE A 461 -20.32 -1.51 16.89
CA PHE A 461 -19.51 -2.69 16.63
C PHE A 461 -18.43 -2.98 17.69
N PHE A 462 -17.68 -1.97 18.13
CA PHE A 462 -16.68 -2.08 19.18
C PHE A 462 -17.12 -1.40 20.49
N ALA A 463 -18.43 -1.32 20.75
CA ALA A 463 -18.96 -0.63 21.93
C ALA A 463 -18.39 -1.19 23.24
N ASP A 464 -18.33 -2.52 23.37
CA ASP A 464 -17.77 -3.14 24.57
C ASP A 464 -16.27 -2.86 24.72
N PHE A 465 -15.49 -2.92 23.64
CA PHE A 465 -14.07 -2.53 23.69
C PHE A 465 -13.90 -1.06 24.05
N SER A 466 -14.77 -0.17 23.57
CA SER A 466 -14.72 1.26 23.91
C SER A 466 -15.08 1.52 25.37
N ARG A 467 -15.93 0.68 25.97
CA ARG A 467 -16.24 0.71 27.42
C ARG A 467 -15.07 0.17 28.25
N MET A 468 -14.36 -0.84 27.76
CA MET A 468 -13.21 -1.46 28.43
C MET A 468 -11.99 -0.55 28.49
N ASP A 469 -11.71 0.20 27.42
CA ASP A 469 -10.51 1.04 27.29
C ASP A 469 -10.90 2.45 26.81
N PRO A 470 -11.44 3.29 27.72
CA PRO A 470 -11.81 4.67 27.40
C PRO A 470 -10.58 5.46 26.93
N GLY A 471 -10.61 5.93 25.68
CA GLY A 471 -9.48 6.64 25.05
C GLY A 471 -8.67 5.80 24.06
N LYS A 472 -8.97 4.51 23.88
CA LYS A 472 -8.36 3.68 22.84
C LYS A 472 -8.74 4.09 21.42
N PHE A 473 -10.00 4.49 21.25
CA PHE A 473 -10.60 4.78 19.95
C PHE A 473 -10.49 6.26 19.59
N GLU A 474 -9.93 6.56 18.42
CA GLU A 474 -9.73 7.91 17.89
C GLU A 474 -10.35 8.06 16.49
N ASN A 475 -10.51 9.30 16.05
CA ASN A 475 -10.96 9.60 14.70
C ASN A 475 -9.83 10.21 13.88
N VAL A 476 -9.49 9.56 12.76
CA VAL A 476 -8.61 10.15 11.74
C VAL A 476 -9.37 10.11 10.42
N THR A 477 -9.98 11.25 10.06
CA THR A 477 -10.74 11.33 8.81
C THR A 477 -9.77 11.16 7.63
N ASN A 478 -10.08 10.24 6.71
CA ASN A 478 -9.25 9.99 5.54
C ASN A 478 -9.01 11.27 4.71
N GLY A 479 -7.83 11.33 4.09
CA GLY A 479 -7.43 12.40 3.19
C GLY A 479 -6.90 11.89 1.86
N ILE A 480 -6.63 12.82 0.96
CA ILE A 480 -5.96 12.58 -0.32
C ILE A 480 -4.79 13.56 -0.44
N THR A 481 -3.71 13.15 -1.10
CA THR A 481 -2.60 14.08 -1.38
C THR A 481 -2.96 15.05 -2.51
N GLN A 482 -2.90 16.34 -2.22
CA GLN A 482 -3.10 17.43 -3.19
C GLN A 482 -2.07 17.39 -4.33
N HIS A 483 -0.90 16.80 -4.10
CA HIS A 483 0.12 16.75 -5.13
C HIS A 483 -0.29 15.87 -6.31
N ARG A 484 -0.87 14.70 -6.06
CA ARG A 484 -1.40 13.85 -7.15
C ARG A 484 -2.77 14.32 -7.63
N TRP A 485 -3.66 14.66 -6.69
CA TRP A 485 -5.08 14.88 -6.96
C TRP A 485 -5.45 16.33 -7.33
N LEU A 486 -4.48 17.24 -7.35
CA LEU A 486 -4.67 18.62 -7.83
C LEU A 486 -3.47 19.06 -8.68
N LEU A 487 -2.26 19.10 -8.10
CA LEU A 487 -1.06 19.62 -8.77
C LEU A 487 -0.71 18.83 -10.05
N GLN A 488 -0.68 17.49 -9.97
CA GLN A 488 -0.41 16.62 -11.12
C GLN A 488 -1.62 16.46 -12.03
N SER A 489 -2.81 16.21 -11.47
CA SER A 489 -3.99 15.84 -12.29
C SER A 489 -4.65 17.03 -12.99
N ASN A 490 -4.42 18.26 -12.51
CA ASN A 490 -5.05 19.45 -13.06
C ASN A 490 -4.06 20.65 -13.04
N PRO A 491 -2.97 20.59 -13.81
CA PRO A 491 -1.90 21.59 -13.77
C PRO A 491 -2.39 22.99 -14.13
N GLU A 492 -3.37 23.12 -15.04
CA GLU A 492 -3.98 24.40 -15.40
C GLU A 492 -4.70 25.05 -14.20
N LEU A 493 -5.45 24.26 -13.42
CA LEU A 493 -6.07 24.75 -12.19
C LEU A 493 -5.04 25.02 -11.09
N ALA A 494 -4.04 24.16 -10.95
CA ALA A 494 -2.98 24.35 -9.96
C ALA A 494 -2.21 25.65 -10.21
N ALA A 495 -1.83 25.93 -11.46
CA ALA A 495 -1.20 27.18 -11.86
C ALA A 495 -2.11 28.38 -11.60
N PHE A 496 -3.40 28.27 -11.93
CA PHE A 496 -4.39 29.32 -11.64
C PHE A 496 -4.50 29.62 -10.13
N ILE A 497 -4.51 28.59 -9.28
CA ILE A 497 -4.52 28.77 -7.82
C ILE A 497 -3.21 29.44 -7.38
N SER A 498 -2.05 28.96 -7.84
CA SER A 498 -0.74 29.52 -7.49
C SER A 498 -0.57 30.97 -7.93
N GLN A 499 -1.17 31.39 -9.05
CA GLN A 499 -1.17 32.80 -9.48
C GLN A 499 -1.89 33.73 -8.49
N HIS A 500 -2.89 33.23 -7.75
CA HIS A 500 -3.69 34.04 -6.82
C HIS A 500 -3.18 33.93 -5.37
N LEU A 501 -2.67 32.77 -4.96
CA LEU A 501 -2.32 32.49 -3.57
C LEU A 501 -0.81 32.29 -3.34
N GLY A 502 0.01 32.22 -4.40
CA GLY A 502 1.36 31.66 -4.33
C GLY A 502 1.34 30.13 -4.18
N GLU A 503 2.50 29.51 -3.96
CA GLU A 503 2.63 28.04 -3.92
C GLU A 503 2.45 27.42 -2.52
N GLY A 504 2.18 28.23 -1.49
CA GLY A 504 2.02 27.76 -0.10
C GLY A 504 0.89 26.73 0.08
N TRP A 505 -0.15 26.79 -0.76
CA TRP A 505 -1.26 25.84 -0.73
C TRP A 505 -0.86 24.40 -1.05
N ILE A 506 0.27 24.21 -1.75
CA ILE A 506 0.73 22.89 -2.18
C ILE A 506 1.07 22.03 -0.97
N THR A 507 1.55 22.61 0.12
CA THR A 507 1.81 21.90 1.40
C THR A 507 0.81 22.25 2.50
N ASP A 508 0.04 23.33 2.35
CA ASP A 508 -1.02 23.73 3.28
C ASP A 508 -2.34 24.01 2.55
N LEU A 509 -3.13 22.94 2.38
CA LEU A 509 -4.39 23.01 1.63
C LEU A 509 -5.45 23.91 2.28
N THR A 510 -5.26 24.34 3.54
CA THR A 510 -6.21 25.25 4.20
C THR A 510 -6.25 26.63 3.57
N GLN A 511 -5.17 27.04 2.90
CA GLN A 511 -5.05 28.32 2.20
C GLN A 511 -6.05 28.47 1.04
N LEU A 512 -6.56 27.36 0.48
CA LEU A 512 -7.59 27.40 -0.56
C LEU A 512 -8.86 28.13 -0.11
N ARG A 513 -9.10 28.26 1.21
CA ARG A 513 -10.20 29.08 1.75
C ARG A 513 -10.12 30.55 1.30
N ALA A 514 -8.93 31.10 1.07
CA ALA A 514 -8.77 32.48 0.63
C ALA A 514 -9.40 32.75 -0.76
N LEU A 515 -9.61 31.71 -1.58
CA LEU A 515 -10.29 31.83 -2.86
C LEU A 515 -11.76 32.25 -2.74
N THR A 516 -12.38 32.14 -1.55
CA THR A 516 -13.76 32.60 -1.35
C THR A 516 -13.90 34.11 -1.53
N SER A 517 -12.82 34.88 -1.41
CA SER A 517 -12.82 36.31 -1.70
C SER A 517 -13.08 36.63 -3.19
N HIS A 518 -12.88 35.66 -4.08
CA HIS A 518 -13.07 35.81 -5.53
C HIS A 518 -14.42 35.31 -6.05
N LEU A 519 -15.36 34.89 -5.17
CA LEU A 519 -16.64 34.28 -5.59
C LEU A 519 -17.46 35.19 -6.52
N GLU A 520 -17.48 36.50 -6.25
CA GLU A 520 -18.24 37.47 -7.06
C GLU A 520 -17.44 38.03 -8.25
N ASN A 521 -16.14 37.75 -8.34
CA ASN A 521 -15.31 38.20 -9.45
C ASN A 521 -15.67 37.45 -10.75
N SER A 522 -16.23 38.16 -11.72
CA SER A 522 -16.67 37.60 -13.00
C SER A 522 -15.52 37.04 -13.85
N GLU A 523 -14.37 37.73 -13.89
CA GLU A 523 -13.18 37.28 -14.62
C GLU A 523 -12.61 36.00 -14.01
N PHE A 524 -12.52 35.93 -12.68
CA PHE A 524 -12.07 34.74 -11.96
C PHE A 524 -12.96 33.54 -12.26
N ARG A 525 -14.29 33.72 -12.17
CA ARG A 525 -15.27 32.67 -12.51
C ARG A 525 -15.14 32.23 -13.97
N GLN A 526 -14.98 33.16 -14.90
CA GLN A 526 -14.82 32.83 -16.32
C GLN A 526 -13.55 32.02 -16.58
N LYS A 527 -12.41 32.41 -15.99
CA LYS A 527 -11.16 31.64 -16.07
C LYS A 527 -11.32 30.24 -15.49
N PHE A 528 -11.91 30.11 -14.29
CA PHE A 528 -12.18 28.82 -13.67
C PHE A 528 -13.06 27.90 -14.55
N MET A 529 -14.11 28.46 -15.17
CA MET A 529 -14.99 27.72 -16.08
C MET A 529 -14.28 27.30 -17.37
N ASN A 530 -13.40 28.14 -17.92
CA ASN A 530 -12.60 27.80 -19.09
C ASN A 530 -11.65 26.63 -18.79
N ILE A 531 -10.99 26.62 -17.63
CA ILE A 531 -10.14 25.50 -17.18
C ILE A 531 -10.96 24.21 -17.10
N LYS A 532 -12.17 24.27 -16.52
CA LYS A 532 -13.06 23.10 -16.48
C LYS A 532 -13.44 22.62 -17.89
N LYS A 533 -13.74 23.54 -18.82
CA LYS A 533 -14.07 23.22 -20.21
C LYS A 533 -12.90 22.52 -20.90
N ASN A 534 -11.68 23.03 -20.74
CA ASN A 534 -10.46 22.42 -21.29
C ASN A 534 -10.27 20.99 -20.76
N ASN A 535 -10.48 20.78 -19.47
CA ASN A 535 -10.41 19.45 -18.86
C ASN A 535 -11.48 18.49 -19.44
N LYS A 536 -12.70 18.97 -19.70
CA LYS A 536 -13.77 18.18 -20.33
C LYS A 536 -13.44 17.81 -21.77
N ILE A 537 -12.84 18.72 -22.53
CA ILE A 537 -12.36 18.47 -23.90
C ILE A 537 -11.34 17.33 -23.88
N ARG A 538 -10.34 17.39 -22.98
CA ARG A 538 -9.34 16.31 -22.85
C ARG A 538 -9.98 14.96 -22.51
N LEU A 539 -10.94 14.93 -21.60
CA LEU A 539 -11.67 13.69 -21.27
C LEU A 539 -12.51 13.19 -22.46
N ALA A 540 -13.18 14.08 -23.20
CA ALA A 540 -13.97 13.71 -24.37
C ALA A 540 -13.09 13.06 -25.46
N HIS A 541 -11.89 13.58 -25.69
CA HIS A 541 -10.90 12.96 -26.60
C HIS A 541 -10.50 11.57 -26.11
N LEU A 542 -10.19 11.42 -24.81
CA LEU A 542 -9.80 10.14 -24.24
C LEU A 542 -10.91 9.07 -24.36
N VAL A 543 -12.17 9.45 -24.13
CA VAL A 543 -13.32 8.55 -24.27
C VAL A 543 -13.55 8.18 -25.73
N ALA A 544 -13.39 9.14 -26.66
CA ALA A 544 -13.51 8.88 -28.08
C ALA A 544 -12.43 7.90 -28.57
N GLU A 545 -11.19 8.04 -28.09
CA GLU A 545 -10.07 7.17 -28.42
C GLU A 545 -10.25 5.75 -27.86
N ARG A 546 -10.61 5.63 -26.58
CA ARG A 546 -10.62 4.33 -25.88
C ARG A 546 -11.92 3.55 -26.00
N VAL A 547 -13.05 4.25 -26.14
CA VAL A 547 -14.40 3.66 -26.10
C VAL A 547 -15.14 3.88 -27.43
N GLY A 548 -14.63 4.74 -28.32
CA GLY A 548 -15.28 5.05 -29.59
C GLY A 548 -16.49 5.99 -29.47
N VAL A 549 -16.75 6.54 -28.29
CA VAL A 549 -17.92 7.41 -28.03
C VAL A 549 -17.48 8.87 -28.00
N ARG A 550 -18.09 9.71 -28.86
CA ARG A 550 -17.85 11.16 -28.86
C ARG A 550 -18.75 11.84 -27.83
N LEU A 551 -18.14 12.46 -26.82
CA LEU A 551 -18.84 13.25 -25.81
C LEU A 551 -18.87 14.73 -26.19
N ASP A 552 -20.01 15.39 -26.04
CA ASP A 552 -20.12 16.85 -26.16
C ASP A 552 -19.56 17.55 -24.91
N PRO A 553 -18.45 18.30 -24.99
CA PRO A 553 -17.88 19.02 -23.85
C PRO A 553 -18.76 20.16 -23.32
N SER A 554 -19.83 20.55 -24.02
CA SER A 554 -20.82 21.51 -23.52
C SER A 554 -21.77 20.87 -22.50
N ALA A 555 -22.09 19.58 -22.64
CA ALA A 555 -23.00 18.83 -21.79
C ALA A 555 -22.48 18.65 -20.36
N MET A 556 -23.37 18.51 -19.37
CA MET A 556 -22.95 18.18 -18.00
C MET A 556 -22.35 16.76 -17.95
N PHE A 557 -21.13 16.61 -17.41
CA PHE A 557 -20.49 15.31 -17.22
C PHE A 557 -20.87 14.76 -15.84
N ASP A 558 -21.67 13.69 -15.82
CA ASP A 558 -22.18 13.01 -14.64
C ASP A 558 -21.42 11.70 -14.46
N VAL A 559 -20.54 11.63 -13.45
CA VAL A 559 -19.51 10.58 -13.36
C VAL A 559 -19.66 9.75 -12.09
N GLN A 560 -19.81 8.43 -12.23
CA GLN A 560 -19.78 7.47 -11.14
C GLN A 560 -18.69 6.42 -11.36
N VAL A 561 -17.49 6.70 -10.84
CA VAL A 561 -16.34 5.78 -10.92
C VAL A 561 -15.99 5.19 -9.55
N LYS A 562 -16.14 3.87 -9.39
CA LYS A 562 -15.83 3.10 -8.17
C LYS A 562 -16.07 1.61 -8.42
N ARG A 563 -15.56 0.74 -7.53
CA ARG A 563 -15.87 -0.71 -7.51
C ARG A 563 -17.38 -0.94 -7.73
N ILE A 564 -17.72 -1.85 -8.63
CA ILE A 564 -19.11 -2.26 -8.88
C ILE A 564 -19.58 -3.10 -7.70
N HIS A 565 -20.65 -2.66 -7.03
CA HIS A 565 -21.22 -3.34 -5.88
C HIS A 565 -22.65 -2.86 -5.60
N GLU A 566 -23.55 -3.75 -5.19
CA GLU A 566 -24.94 -3.43 -4.87
C GLU A 566 -25.10 -2.24 -3.91
N TYR A 567 -24.38 -2.20 -2.78
CA TYR A 567 -24.47 -1.08 -1.83
C TYR A 567 -23.94 0.26 -2.39
N LYS A 568 -23.15 0.25 -3.48
CA LYS A 568 -22.70 1.46 -4.18
C LYS A 568 -23.75 2.00 -5.16
N ARG A 569 -24.82 1.24 -5.41
CA ARG A 569 -26.03 1.65 -6.13
C ARG A 569 -25.78 2.17 -7.54
N GLN A 570 -24.85 1.57 -8.30
CA GLN A 570 -24.73 1.84 -9.75
C GLN A 570 -26.05 1.54 -10.48
N LEU A 571 -26.78 0.49 -10.07
CA LEU A 571 -28.09 0.16 -10.61
C LEU A 571 -29.11 1.30 -10.43
N LEU A 572 -29.12 1.95 -9.26
CA LEU A 572 -30.00 3.11 -9.03
C LEU A 572 -29.68 4.25 -9.99
N ASN A 573 -28.39 4.49 -10.28
CA ASN A 573 -27.99 5.50 -11.26
C ASN A 573 -28.47 5.13 -12.66
N VAL A 574 -28.33 3.86 -13.08
CA VAL A 574 -28.83 3.36 -14.37
C VAL A 574 -30.36 3.49 -14.47
N LEU A 575 -31.12 3.18 -13.41
CA LEU A 575 -32.57 3.39 -13.38
C LEU A 575 -32.96 4.87 -13.58
N HIS A 576 -32.17 5.80 -13.03
CA HIS A 576 -32.34 7.23 -13.29
C HIS A 576 -32.04 7.58 -14.76
N VAL A 577 -31.00 6.99 -15.38
CA VAL A 577 -30.70 7.16 -16.82
C VAL A 577 -31.89 6.72 -17.68
N ILE A 578 -32.43 5.52 -17.41
CA ILE A 578 -33.58 4.96 -18.13
C ILE A 578 -34.80 5.87 -17.97
N THR A 579 -35.09 6.31 -16.74
CA THR A 579 -36.21 7.22 -16.46
C THR A 579 -36.09 8.51 -17.25
N ARG A 580 -34.90 9.10 -17.30
CA ARG A 580 -34.65 10.33 -18.05
C ARG A 580 -34.80 10.11 -19.56
N TYR A 581 -34.28 9.01 -20.08
CA TYR A 581 -34.43 8.62 -21.48
C TYR A 581 -35.92 8.48 -21.86
N VAL A 582 -36.71 7.74 -21.08
CA VAL A 582 -38.15 7.56 -21.33
C VAL A 582 -38.89 8.89 -21.32
N ARG A 583 -38.63 9.76 -20.34
CA ARG A 583 -39.26 11.09 -20.27
C ARG A 583 -38.91 11.98 -21.47
N ILE A 584 -37.67 11.93 -21.97
CA ILE A 584 -37.28 12.65 -23.20
C ILE A 584 -38.05 12.10 -24.40
N ARG A 585 -38.10 10.78 -24.55
CA ARG A 585 -38.82 10.11 -25.64
C ARG A 585 -40.31 10.40 -25.66
N ASN A 586 -40.91 10.59 -24.49
CA ASN A 586 -42.34 10.87 -24.33
C ASN A 586 -42.68 12.37 -24.34
N GLY A 587 -41.70 13.27 -24.57
CA GLY A 587 -41.94 14.72 -24.52
C GLY A 587 -42.30 15.25 -23.13
N GLN A 588 -41.98 14.51 -22.07
CA GLN A 588 -42.31 14.85 -20.67
C GLN A 588 -41.23 15.73 -20.01
N LEU A 589 -40.17 16.07 -20.74
CA LEU A 589 -39.11 16.98 -20.32
C LEU A 589 -39.06 18.15 -21.30
N ALA A 590 -39.63 19.28 -20.91
CA ALA A 590 -39.43 20.54 -21.63
C ALA A 590 -37.98 21.00 -21.40
N ASP A 591 -37.23 21.19 -22.49
CA ASP A 591 -35.83 21.65 -22.53
C ASP A 591 -34.84 20.87 -21.61
N PRO A 592 -34.57 19.58 -21.89
CA PRO A 592 -33.70 18.78 -21.05
C PRO A 592 -32.24 19.21 -21.16
N VAL A 593 -31.60 19.58 -20.03
CA VAL A 593 -30.15 19.83 -19.97
C VAL A 593 -29.36 18.64 -20.50
N SER A 594 -28.50 18.84 -21.50
CA SER A 594 -27.61 17.81 -22.07
C SER A 594 -26.70 17.20 -21.01
N ARG A 595 -26.61 15.86 -20.97
CA ARG A 595 -25.77 15.11 -20.03
C ARG A 595 -24.99 14.00 -20.72
N ALA A 596 -23.72 13.86 -20.37
CA ALA A 596 -22.92 12.67 -20.62
C ALA A 596 -22.76 11.90 -19.30
N ILE A 597 -23.30 10.69 -19.24
CA ILE A 597 -23.27 9.85 -18.04
C ILE A 597 -22.15 8.83 -18.18
N ILE A 598 -21.17 8.88 -17.29
CA ILE A 598 -19.94 8.07 -17.35
C ILE A 598 -19.89 7.18 -16.09
N ILE A 599 -20.06 5.88 -16.28
CA ILE A 599 -19.96 4.88 -15.21
C ILE A 599 -18.72 4.03 -15.46
N GLY A 600 -17.91 3.80 -14.44
CA GLY A 600 -16.71 2.97 -14.55
C GLY A 600 -16.36 2.25 -13.25
N GLY A 601 -15.80 1.06 -13.38
CA GLY A 601 -15.39 0.25 -12.24
C GLY A 601 -15.24 -1.22 -12.59
N LYS A 602 -14.49 -1.94 -11.75
CA LYS A 602 -14.31 -3.40 -11.84
C LYS A 602 -15.33 -4.10 -10.94
N ALA A 603 -15.98 -5.15 -11.44
CA ALA A 603 -16.77 -6.08 -10.64
C ALA A 603 -15.84 -7.18 -10.08
N ALA A 604 -16.10 -7.69 -8.88
CA ALA A 604 -15.37 -8.87 -8.41
C ALA A 604 -15.86 -10.10 -9.18
N LYS A 605 -14.95 -11.03 -9.49
CA LYS A 605 -15.34 -12.32 -10.05
C LYS A 605 -16.29 -13.01 -9.07
N LYS A 606 -17.49 -13.33 -9.54
CA LYS A 606 -18.31 -14.41 -8.97
C LYS A 606 -18.09 -15.58 -9.92
N ASP A 607 -17.65 -16.72 -9.39
CA ASP A 607 -17.68 -17.95 -10.18
C ASP A 607 -19.13 -18.33 -10.49
#